data_AF-A0A8S0SC39-F1
#
_entry.id   AF-A0A8S0SC39-F1
#
_cell.length_a   1.000
_cell.length_b   1.000
_cell.length_c   1.000
_cell.angle_alpha   90.00
_cell.angle_beta   90.00
_cell.angle_gamma   90.00
#
_symmetry.space_group_name_H-M   'P 1'
#
loop_
_entity.id
_entity.type
_entity.pdbx_description
1 polymer ?
#
loop_
_entity_poly.entity_id
_entity_poly.type
_entity_poly.pdbx_seq_one_letter_code
_entity_poly.pdbx_strand_id
1 'polypeptide(L)'
;MDEIEIPQYFLCPISLQIMKDPVTTVTGITYDRESIEQWLSAAAQPSTTCPITKQPLHRDSDLTPNHMLARLIQAWCIANGSHGIDRIPTPKSPINKSNVVKLIRDLENPVLYMNSLKKMDELTSESEKNRKCMAETGAAKAMITFILRRFREGNTTGLEEALRILHLTWNPTSENKQLFKENFEFLQSIIWILKTESENSQTLKTQAVIVLKMITEIASSSLFERLKLDLFKELVSILRETTSQQAIKSVLQTLIEVCPLGRNRMKIVEAGAIFQLIEMELSGHRPEKKSTTELIFCLLAQLCSCADGRAQLIKHGGGIAMVSKRLLRVSTATDDKSMHILALISRFSATREVLMEMLSVGAVSKICMVIQADCADYLQKKARGILRLHSNVWNNSPCIQVYLLTRYPR
;
A
#
# COMPACT_ATOMS: atom_id res chain seq x y z
N MET A 1 48.69 -5.03 -6.25
CA MET A 1 47.90 -3.92 -6.79
C MET A 1 47.73 -2.97 -5.65
N ASP A 2 48.29 -1.77 -5.75
CA ASP A 2 48.17 -0.76 -4.70
C ASP A 2 46.70 -0.40 -4.55
N GLU A 3 46.18 -0.57 -3.33
CA GLU A 3 44.80 -0.25 -2.99
C GLU A 3 44.67 1.28 -3.05
N ILE A 4 43.85 1.79 -3.97
CA ILE A 4 43.70 3.23 -4.13
C ILE A 4 43.02 3.79 -2.90
N GLU A 5 43.75 4.62 -2.17
CA GLU A 5 43.22 5.33 -1.01
C GLU A 5 42.23 6.41 -1.47
N ILE A 6 40.96 6.24 -1.11
CA ILE A 6 39.92 7.24 -1.37
C ILE A 6 40.18 8.45 -0.47
N PRO A 7 40.30 9.67 -1.02
CA PRO A 7 40.46 10.85 -0.20
C PRO A 7 39.30 11.03 0.79
N GLN A 8 39.61 11.21 2.08
CA GLN A 8 38.61 11.26 3.15
C GLN A 8 37.54 12.34 2.95
N TYR A 9 37.89 13.46 2.31
CA TYR A 9 36.95 14.55 2.00
C TYR A 9 35.95 14.22 0.89
N PHE A 10 36.08 13.07 0.21
CA PHE A 10 35.06 12.54 -0.70
C PHE A 10 34.05 11.63 -0.01
N LEU A 11 34.35 11.18 1.22
CA LEU A 11 33.50 10.26 1.95
C LEU A 11 32.41 11.02 2.72
N CYS A 12 31.19 10.50 2.68
CA CYS A 12 30.10 11.01 3.49
C CYS A 12 30.38 10.69 4.96
N PRO A 13 30.30 11.65 5.89
CA PRO A 13 30.53 11.39 7.32
C PRO A 13 29.49 10.46 7.97
N ILE A 14 28.36 10.18 7.32
CA ILE A 14 27.31 9.28 7.82
C ILE A 14 27.53 7.86 7.28
N SER A 15 27.57 7.71 5.95
CA SER A 15 27.64 6.39 5.31
C SER A 15 29.07 5.86 5.14
N LEU A 16 30.07 6.73 5.29
CA LEU A 16 31.48 6.44 5.02
C LEU A 16 31.75 5.96 3.59
N GLN A 17 30.82 6.22 2.67
CA GLN A 17 30.94 5.93 1.24
C GLN A 17 31.21 7.23 0.45
N ILE A 18 31.75 7.10 -0.76
CA ILE A 18 31.93 8.25 -1.66
C ILE A 18 30.58 8.95 -1.88
N MET A 19 30.55 10.27 -1.68
CA MET A 19 29.36 11.09 -1.89
C MET A 19 28.96 11.11 -3.36
N LYS A 20 27.70 10.78 -3.65
CA LYS A 20 27.12 10.81 -5.00
C LYS A 20 26.48 12.16 -5.30
N ASP A 21 25.79 12.75 -4.32
CA ASP A 21 25.20 14.09 -4.40
C ASP A 21 25.63 14.90 -3.16
N PRO A 22 26.85 15.47 -3.15
CA PRO A 22 27.38 16.17 -1.97
C PRO A 22 26.60 17.46 -1.70
N VAL A 23 26.09 17.59 -0.48
CA VAL A 23 25.31 18.74 0.00
C VAL A 23 25.85 19.28 1.32
N THR A 24 26.00 20.59 1.39
CA THR A 24 26.49 21.29 2.57
C THR A 24 25.32 21.75 3.43
N THR A 25 25.38 21.40 4.71
CA THR A 25 24.44 21.87 5.74
C THR A 25 24.79 23.28 6.20
N VAL A 26 23.86 23.95 6.89
CA VAL A 26 24.12 25.28 7.49
C VAL A 26 25.26 25.29 8.51
N THR A 27 25.63 24.12 9.04
CA THR A 27 26.78 23.95 9.95
C THR A 27 28.11 23.79 9.20
N GLY A 28 28.11 23.94 7.87
CA GLY A 28 29.31 23.89 7.02
C GLY A 28 29.82 22.49 6.68
N ILE A 29 29.17 21.43 7.17
CA ILE A 29 29.58 20.04 6.89
C ILE A 29 28.86 19.53 5.64
N THR A 30 29.62 18.89 4.75
CA THR A 30 29.10 18.25 3.53
C THR A 30 28.81 16.78 3.77
N TYR A 31 27.65 16.33 3.31
CA TYR A 31 27.18 14.94 3.37
C TYR A 31 26.73 14.48 2.00
N ASP A 32 26.58 13.16 1.81
CA ASP A 32 25.75 12.67 0.72
C ASP A 32 24.28 12.98 1.02
N ARG A 33 23.56 13.50 0.01
CA ARG A 33 22.17 13.95 0.14
C ARG A 33 21.26 12.88 0.74
N GLU A 34 21.31 11.65 0.21
CA GLU A 34 20.41 10.58 0.66
C GLU A 34 20.66 10.26 2.14
N SER A 35 21.93 10.23 2.54
CA SER A 35 22.32 9.93 3.91
C SER A 35 21.85 11.00 4.90
N ILE A 36 22.00 12.29 4.56
CA ILE A 36 21.55 13.38 5.45
C ILE A 36 20.03 13.54 5.45
N GLU A 37 19.34 13.32 4.32
CA GLU A 37 17.88 13.37 4.27
C GLU A 37 17.26 12.22 5.08
N GLN A 38 17.82 11.00 4.99
CA GLN A 38 17.41 9.88 5.84
C GLN A 38 17.63 10.19 7.33
N TRP A 39 18.80 10.74 7.71
CA TRP A 39 19.08 11.17 9.08
C TRP A 39 18.06 12.20 9.61
N LEU A 40 17.75 13.22 8.80
CA LEU A 40 16.76 14.24 9.15
C LEU A 40 15.35 13.67 9.28
N SER A 41 15.00 12.66 8.47
CA SER A 41 13.69 12.00 8.49
C SER A 41 13.48 11.02 9.66
N ALA A 42 14.55 10.34 10.11
CA ALA A 42 14.50 9.32 11.15
C ALA A 42 14.43 9.91 12.57
N ALA A 43 14.78 11.18 12.76
CA ALA A 43 14.74 11.83 14.06
C ALA A 43 13.30 12.01 14.55
N ALA A 44 12.96 11.47 15.73
CA ALA A 44 11.61 11.51 16.30
C ALA A 44 11.20 12.87 16.91
N GLN A 45 12.14 13.84 16.99
CA GLN A 45 11.95 15.14 17.65
C GLN A 45 11.92 16.31 16.64
N PRO A 46 11.37 17.47 17.03
CA PRO A 46 11.28 18.66 16.17
C PRO A 46 12.62 19.36 15.90
N SER A 47 13.69 19.04 16.65
CA SER A 47 15.06 19.47 16.34
C SER A 47 15.93 18.25 16.05
N THR A 48 16.40 18.14 14.82
CA THR A 48 17.46 17.19 14.47
C THR A 48 18.80 17.89 14.67
N THR A 49 19.86 17.15 15.01
CA THR A 49 21.20 17.71 15.14
C THR A 49 22.11 17.24 14.01
N CYS A 50 23.10 18.06 13.67
CA CYS A 50 24.17 17.71 12.76
C CYS A 50 24.95 16.50 13.32
N PRO A 51 25.12 15.40 12.56
CA PRO A 51 25.81 14.21 13.02
C PRO A 51 27.21 14.50 13.60
N ILE A 52 27.92 15.45 12.99
CA ILE A 52 29.28 15.82 13.35
C ILE A 52 29.30 16.97 14.37
N THR A 53 28.74 18.14 14.04
CA THR A 53 28.89 19.33 14.90
C THR A 53 27.95 19.35 16.10
N LYS A 54 26.97 18.45 16.14
CA LYS A 54 25.88 18.40 17.14
C LYS A 54 25.05 19.67 17.25
N GLN A 55 25.23 20.62 16.32
CA GLN A 55 24.43 21.84 16.25
C GLN A 55 23.02 21.55 15.69
N PRO A 56 22.02 22.37 16.01
CA PRO A 56 20.66 22.19 15.49
C PRO A 56 20.62 22.30 13.96
N LEU A 57 19.94 21.34 13.32
CA LEU A 57 19.56 21.36 11.91
C LEU A 57 18.04 21.26 11.82
N HIS A 58 17.42 22.28 11.25
CA HIS A 58 15.99 22.22 10.92
C HIS A 58 15.75 21.19 9.81
N ARG A 59 14.59 20.54 9.82
CA ARG A 59 14.19 19.59 8.75
C ARG A 59 14.06 20.27 7.39
N ASP A 60 13.67 21.54 7.40
CA ASP A 60 13.62 22.41 6.22
C ASP A 60 14.94 23.16 5.98
N SER A 61 16.05 22.76 6.62
CA SER A 61 17.36 23.38 6.38
C SER A 61 17.71 23.31 4.90
N ASP A 62 18.04 24.45 4.30
CA ASP A 62 18.50 24.55 2.92
C ASP A 62 19.81 23.80 2.72
N LEU A 63 19.71 22.51 2.35
CA LEU A 63 20.84 21.69 1.92
C LEU A 63 21.41 22.27 0.63
N THR A 64 22.51 23.01 0.77
CA THR A 64 23.14 23.71 -0.35
C THR A 64 23.97 22.73 -1.16
N PRO A 65 23.69 22.49 -2.46
CA PRO A 65 24.50 21.57 -3.27
C PRO A 65 25.96 22.03 -3.36
N ASN A 66 26.90 21.12 -3.09
CA ASN A 66 28.33 21.38 -3.22
C ASN A 66 28.82 20.94 -4.60
N HIS A 67 28.51 21.76 -5.62
CA HIS A 67 28.84 21.45 -7.01
C HIS A 67 30.36 21.33 -7.28
N MET A 68 31.18 22.06 -6.51
CA MET A 68 32.64 21.97 -6.63
C MET A 68 33.12 20.59 -6.19
N LEU A 69 32.68 20.12 -5.02
CA LEU A 69 33.05 18.80 -4.52
C LEU A 69 32.51 17.70 -5.43
N ALA A 70 31.28 17.83 -5.94
CA ALA A 70 30.72 16.88 -6.89
C ALA A 70 31.60 16.74 -8.16
N ARG A 71 32.11 17.87 -8.69
CA ARG A 71 33.03 17.87 -9.83
C ARG A 71 34.38 17.22 -9.51
N LEU A 72 34.93 17.51 -8.33
CA LEU A 72 36.20 16.92 -7.89
C LEU A 72 36.09 15.40 -7.72
N ILE A 73 35.02 14.93 -7.07
CA ILE A 73 34.72 13.50 -6.91
C ILE A 73 34.59 12.83 -8.29
N GLN A 74 33.84 13.44 -9.21
CA GLN A 74 33.68 12.90 -10.57
C GLN A 74 35.01 12.83 -11.34
N ALA A 75 35.81 13.89 -11.29
CA ALA A 75 37.12 13.91 -11.94
C ALA A 75 38.04 12.82 -11.37
N TRP A 76 38.00 12.61 -10.05
CA TRP A 76 38.75 11.55 -9.39
C TRP A 76 38.26 10.15 -9.78
N CYS A 77 36.93 9.92 -9.83
CA CYS A 77 36.39 8.64 -10.30
C CYS A 77 36.80 8.34 -11.75
N ILE A 78 36.78 9.35 -12.64
CA ILE A 78 37.20 9.19 -14.03
C ILE A 78 38.69 8.86 -14.13
N ALA A 79 39.54 9.57 -13.39
CA ALA A 79 40.98 9.35 -13.38
C ALA A 79 41.37 7.97 -12.87
N ASN A 80 40.55 7.39 -11.97
CA ASN A 80 40.82 6.09 -11.35
C ASN A 80 39.95 4.94 -11.91
N GLY A 81 39.23 5.16 -13.01
CA GLY A 81 38.34 4.15 -13.60
C GLY A 81 39.05 2.85 -14.01
N SER A 82 40.33 2.93 -14.40
CA SER A 82 41.17 1.75 -14.73
C SER A 82 41.48 0.85 -13.52
N HIS A 83 41.20 1.32 -12.31
CA HIS A 83 41.47 0.62 -11.06
C HIS A 83 40.19 0.09 -10.39
N GLY A 84 39.10 -0.02 -11.17
CA GLY A 84 37.83 -0.56 -10.68
C GLY A 84 36.94 0.43 -9.93
N ILE A 85 37.24 1.73 -9.98
CA ILE A 85 36.37 2.77 -9.42
C ILE A 85 35.30 3.14 -10.45
N ASP A 86 34.06 2.82 -10.13
CA ASP A 86 32.93 3.14 -10.99
C ASP A 86 32.71 4.65 -11.10
N ARG A 87 32.34 5.10 -12.30
CA ARG A 87 31.96 6.48 -12.55
C ARG A 87 30.62 6.77 -11.86
N ILE A 88 30.62 7.74 -10.94
CA ILE A 88 29.39 8.25 -10.35
C ILE A 88 28.63 9.05 -11.42
N PRO A 89 27.38 8.67 -11.77
CA PRO A 89 26.57 9.43 -12.71
C PRO A 89 26.35 10.85 -12.20
N THR A 90 26.46 11.85 -13.07
CA THR A 90 26.13 13.23 -12.72
C THR A 90 24.66 13.29 -12.32
N PRO A 91 24.29 13.86 -11.16
CA PRO A 91 22.89 14.11 -10.84
C PRO A 91 22.32 15.00 -11.96
N LYS A 92 21.41 14.46 -12.78
CA LYS A 92 20.74 15.25 -13.83
C LYS A 92 20.09 16.45 -13.16
N SER A 93 20.35 17.65 -13.67
CA SER A 93 19.70 18.86 -13.17
C SER A 93 18.17 18.68 -13.24
N PRO A 94 17.42 19.10 -12.21
CA PRO A 94 15.97 18.95 -12.21
C PRO A 94 15.37 19.64 -13.44
N ILE A 95 14.28 19.07 -13.95
CA ILE A 95 13.58 19.65 -15.09
C ILE A 95 13.18 21.12 -14.83
N ASN A 96 13.41 21.98 -15.82
CA ASN A 96 12.98 23.38 -15.76
C ASN A 96 11.44 23.47 -15.76
N LYS A 97 10.87 24.24 -14.84
CA LYS A 97 9.42 24.49 -14.73
C LYS A 97 8.81 24.93 -16.07
N SER A 98 9.51 25.75 -16.86
CA SER A 98 9.04 26.18 -18.18
C SER A 98 8.83 25.03 -19.17
N ASN A 99 9.68 24.00 -19.10
CA ASN A 99 9.55 22.79 -19.92
C ASN A 99 8.31 21.99 -19.51
N VAL A 100 8.05 21.87 -18.20
CA VAL A 100 6.84 21.18 -17.69
C VAL A 100 5.58 21.92 -18.12
N VAL A 101 5.54 23.26 -18.03
CA VAL A 101 4.41 24.07 -18.50
C VAL A 101 4.16 23.87 -20.00
N LYS A 102 5.22 23.80 -20.81
CA LYS A 102 5.10 23.51 -22.24
C LYS A 102 4.49 22.13 -22.48
N LEU A 103 4.99 21.10 -21.81
CA LEU A 103 4.47 19.73 -21.94
C LEU A 103 2.99 19.65 -21.53
N ILE A 104 2.60 20.33 -20.45
CA ILE A 104 1.20 20.42 -20.00
C ILE A 104 0.33 21.07 -21.08
N ARG A 105 0.78 22.19 -21.66
CA ARG A 105 0.04 22.87 -22.75
C ARG A 105 -0.13 21.97 -23.96
N ASP A 106 0.91 21.22 -24.31
CA ASP A 106 0.90 20.31 -25.45
C ASP A 106 -0.08 19.13 -25.27
N LEU A 107 -0.58 18.85 -24.06
CA LEU A 107 -1.63 17.86 -23.82
C LEU A 107 -2.97 18.26 -24.45
N GLU A 108 -3.21 19.55 -24.65
CA GLU A 108 -4.42 20.05 -25.32
C GLU A 108 -4.37 19.80 -26.83
N ASN A 109 -3.17 19.66 -27.40
CA ASN A 109 -2.96 19.49 -28.83
C ASN A 109 -3.14 18.01 -29.26
N PRO A 110 -4.09 17.70 -30.16
CA PRO A 110 -4.36 16.33 -30.62
C PRO A 110 -3.17 15.61 -31.29
N VAL A 111 -2.17 16.34 -31.80
CA VAL A 111 -0.99 15.77 -32.45
C VAL A 111 0.15 15.53 -31.46
N LEU A 112 0.30 16.41 -30.46
CA LEU A 112 1.47 16.39 -29.56
C LEU A 112 1.22 15.64 -28.25
N TYR A 113 -0.03 15.46 -27.83
CA TYR A 113 -0.34 14.98 -26.49
C TYR A 113 0.33 13.65 -26.13
N MET A 114 0.39 12.67 -27.05
CA MET A 114 1.02 11.37 -26.75
C MET A 114 2.53 11.49 -26.53
N ASN A 115 3.22 12.30 -27.33
CA ASN A 115 4.65 12.52 -27.15
C ASN A 115 4.93 13.25 -25.84
N SER A 116 4.08 14.22 -25.49
CA SER A 116 4.17 14.94 -24.22
C SER A 116 3.89 14.03 -23.02
N LEU A 117 2.88 13.16 -23.08
CA LEU A 117 2.59 12.17 -22.04
C LEU A 117 3.77 11.22 -21.83
N LYS A 118 4.29 10.60 -22.90
CA LYS A 118 5.43 9.69 -22.81
C LYS A 118 6.65 10.36 -22.18
N LYS A 119 6.95 11.59 -22.61
CA LYS A 119 8.06 12.37 -22.05
C LYS A 119 7.82 12.72 -20.58
N MET A 120 6.61 13.10 -20.19
CA MET A 120 6.27 13.35 -18.79
C MET A 120 6.39 12.07 -17.95
N ASP A 121 5.96 10.93 -18.48
CA ASP A 121 6.05 9.63 -17.80
C ASP A 121 7.52 9.22 -17.55
N GLU A 122 8.37 9.35 -18.57
CA GLU A 122 9.83 9.17 -18.46
C GLU A 122 10.41 10.07 -17.35
N LEU A 123 10.07 11.37 -17.37
CA LEU A 123 10.57 12.34 -16.39
C LEU A 123 10.16 12.01 -14.95
N THR A 124 8.93 11.52 -14.74
CA THR A 124 8.48 11.08 -13.40
C THR A 124 9.21 9.84 -12.91
N SER A 125 9.64 8.97 -13.83
CA SER A 125 10.39 7.76 -13.52
C SER A 125 11.87 8.04 -13.21
N GLU A 126 12.44 9.11 -13.78
CA GLU A 126 13.86 9.44 -13.63
C GLU A 126 14.28 9.92 -12.22
N SER A 127 13.49 10.78 -11.57
CA SER A 127 13.88 11.32 -10.25
C SER A 127 12.74 11.88 -9.42
N GLU A 128 12.88 11.80 -8.10
CA GLU A 128 11.96 12.42 -7.13
C GLU A 128 11.95 13.95 -7.27
N LYS A 129 13.09 14.56 -7.63
CA LYS A 129 13.20 16.01 -7.90
C LYS A 129 12.30 16.43 -9.08
N ASN A 130 12.23 15.62 -10.14
CA ASN A 130 11.32 15.86 -11.26
C ASN A 130 9.87 15.75 -10.82
N ARG A 131 9.51 14.73 -10.03
CA ARG A 131 8.15 14.56 -9.51
C ARG A 131 7.70 15.77 -8.69
N LYS A 132 8.54 16.25 -7.78
CA LYS A 132 8.28 17.46 -6.98
C LYS A 132 8.10 18.69 -7.87
N CYS A 133 8.99 18.91 -8.83
CA CYS A 133 8.88 20.03 -9.79
C CYS A 133 7.57 19.95 -10.61
N MET A 134 7.20 18.76 -11.09
CA MET A 134 5.96 18.54 -11.84
C MET A 134 4.72 18.75 -10.98
N ALA A 135 4.74 18.31 -9.72
CA ALA A 135 3.66 18.52 -8.76
C ALA A 135 3.44 20.03 -8.52
N GLU A 136 4.50 20.79 -8.26
CA GLU A 136 4.46 22.25 -8.09
C GLU A 136 3.99 22.99 -9.35
N THR A 137 4.20 22.40 -10.54
CA THR A 137 3.79 22.98 -11.82
C THR A 137 2.35 22.61 -12.22
N GLY A 138 1.63 21.85 -11.39
CA GLY A 138 0.23 21.51 -11.62
C GLY A 138 -0.01 20.28 -12.52
N ALA A 139 0.97 19.39 -12.63
CA ALA A 139 0.85 18.17 -13.44
C ALA A 139 -0.36 17.30 -13.03
N ALA A 140 -0.62 17.16 -11.73
CA ALA A 140 -1.78 16.39 -11.24
C ALA A 140 -3.11 16.93 -11.77
N LYS A 141 -3.32 18.25 -11.71
CA LYS A 141 -4.52 18.91 -12.24
C LYS A 141 -4.63 18.72 -13.76
N ALA A 142 -3.51 18.83 -14.49
CA ALA A 142 -3.49 18.58 -15.92
C ALA A 142 -3.88 17.14 -16.28
N MET A 143 -3.40 16.14 -15.53
CA MET A 143 -3.77 14.74 -15.73
C MET A 143 -5.25 14.49 -15.46
N ILE A 144 -5.82 15.07 -14.40
CA ILE A 144 -7.26 14.96 -14.11
C ILE A 144 -8.08 15.51 -15.27
N THR A 145 -7.74 16.71 -15.77
CA THR A 145 -8.41 17.30 -16.93
C THR A 145 -8.29 16.42 -18.17
N PHE A 146 -7.10 15.87 -18.43
CA PHE A 146 -6.87 14.96 -19.54
C PHE A 146 -7.73 13.69 -19.46
N ILE A 147 -7.77 13.05 -18.28
CA ILE A 147 -8.56 11.84 -18.03
C ILE A 147 -10.06 12.13 -18.19
N LEU A 148 -10.55 13.25 -17.66
CA LEU A 148 -11.96 13.66 -17.82
C LEU A 148 -12.33 13.90 -19.29
N ARG A 149 -11.44 14.55 -20.05
CA ARG A 149 -11.65 14.72 -21.49
C ARG A 149 -11.75 13.37 -22.21
N ARG A 150 -10.80 12.47 -21.95
CA ARG A 150 -10.78 11.11 -22.53
C ARG A 150 -12.00 10.27 -22.15
N PHE A 151 -12.47 10.42 -20.91
CA PHE A 151 -13.72 9.81 -20.45
C PHE A 151 -14.94 10.30 -21.25
N ARG A 152 -15.06 11.61 -21.48
CA ARG A 152 -16.15 12.18 -22.30
C ARG A 152 -16.08 11.75 -23.76
N GLU A 153 -14.88 11.50 -24.28
CA GLU A 153 -14.64 11.01 -25.64
C GLU A 153 -14.79 9.48 -25.76
N GLY A 154 -14.84 8.74 -24.65
CA GLY A 154 -14.83 7.28 -24.66
C GLY A 154 -13.52 6.66 -25.18
N ASN A 155 -12.39 7.39 -25.10
CA ASN A 155 -11.11 6.96 -25.64
C ASN A 155 -10.11 6.64 -24.52
N THR A 156 -9.50 5.46 -24.55
CA THR A 156 -8.55 5.00 -23.53
C THR A 156 -7.09 5.34 -23.81
N THR A 157 -6.80 5.94 -24.98
CA THR A 157 -5.45 6.24 -25.44
C THR A 157 -4.76 7.27 -24.56
N GLY A 158 -3.59 6.92 -24.01
CA GLY A 158 -2.79 7.77 -23.13
C GLY A 158 -3.25 7.78 -21.66
N LEU A 159 -4.28 7.00 -21.30
CA LEU A 159 -4.78 6.96 -19.91
C LEU A 159 -3.82 6.23 -18.97
N GLU A 160 -3.06 5.26 -19.47
CA GLU A 160 -2.09 4.54 -18.64
C GLU A 160 -1.00 5.49 -18.14
N GLU A 161 -0.39 6.23 -19.06
CA GLU A 161 0.62 7.26 -18.75
C GLU A 161 0.01 8.34 -17.86
N ALA A 162 -1.20 8.81 -18.19
CA ALA A 162 -1.84 9.87 -17.42
C ALA A 162 -2.12 9.47 -15.96
N LEU A 163 -2.59 8.24 -15.72
CA LEU A 163 -2.83 7.73 -14.37
C LEU A 163 -1.52 7.52 -13.61
N ARG A 164 -0.46 7.05 -14.27
CA ARG A 164 0.86 6.85 -13.67
C ARG A 164 1.50 8.18 -13.27
N ILE A 165 1.48 9.17 -14.16
CA ILE A 165 1.95 10.53 -13.88
C ILE A 165 1.13 11.13 -12.73
N LEU A 166 -0.20 10.98 -12.74
CA LEU A 166 -1.06 11.47 -11.66
C LEU A 166 -0.68 10.84 -10.33
N HIS A 167 -0.51 9.52 -10.28
CA HIS A 167 -0.08 8.81 -9.09
C HIS A 167 1.27 9.31 -8.55
N LEU A 168 2.26 9.47 -9.43
CA LEU A 168 3.63 9.84 -9.05
C LEU A 168 3.84 11.33 -8.75
N THR A 169 2.94 12.20 -9.23
CA THR A 169 3.02 13.66 -9.00
C THR A 169 1.99 14.14 -7.99
N TRP A 170 1.18 13.24 -7.44
CA TRP A 170 0.17 13.59 -6.46
C TRP A 170 0.79 13.95 -5.11
N ASN A 171 0.41 15.13 -4.60
CA ASN A 171 0.70 15.56 -3.24
C ASN A 171 -0.61 15.91 -2.53
N PRO A 172 -0.86 15.41 -1.29
CA PRO A 172 -2.11 15.61 -0.57
C PRO A 172 -2.24 17.02 0.06
N THR A 173 -2.05 18.07 -0.74
CA THR A 173 -2.28 19.47 -0.35
C THR A 173 -3.78 19.75 -0.17
N SER A 174 -4.14 20.83 0.53
CA SER A 174 -5.55 21.24 0.71
C SER A 174 -6.26 21.44 -0.63
N GLU A 175 -5.62 22.11 -1.58
CA GLU A 175 -6.13 22.35 -2.94
C GLU A 175 -6.36 21.05 -3.68
N ASN A 176 -5.37 20.16 -3.70
CA ASN A 176 -5.46 18.87 -4.36
C ASN A 176 -6.54 17.99 -3.73
N LYS A 177 -6.63 17.95 -2.40
CA LYS A 177 -7.70 17.24 -1.70
C LYS A 177 -9.08 17.73 -2.13
N GLN A 178 -9.26 19.06 -2.23
CA GLN A 178 -10.53 19.64 -2.69
C GLN A 178 -10.89 19.21 -4.10
N LEU A 179 -9.91 19.10 -5.01
CA LEU A 179 -10.14 18.62 -6.39
C LEU A 179 -10.77 17.23 -6.46
N PHE A 180 -10.47 16.33 -5.52
CA PHE A 180 -11.02 14.97 -5.49
C PHE A 180 -12.28 14.85 -4.64
N LYS A 181 -12.36 15.62 -3.55
CA LYS A 181 -13.43 15.50 -2.54
C LYS A 181 -14.82 15.81 -3.11
N GLU A 182 -14.88 16.64 -4.15
CA GLU A 182 -16.13 17.10 -4.78
C GLU A 182 -16.29 16.58 -6.22
N ASN A 183 -15.26 15.97 -6.81
CA ASN A 183 -15.28 15.62 -8.22
C ASN A 183 -15.79 14.19 -8.47
N PHE A 184 -17.12 14.07 -8.40
CA PHE A 184 -17.81 12.81 -8.71
C PHE A 184 -17.61 12.37 -10.16
N GLU A 185 -17.44 13.31 -11.10
CA GLU A 185 -17.17 13.00 -12.50
C GLU A 185 -15.82 12.27 -12.66
N PHE A 186 -14.80 12.70 -11.92
CA PHE A 186 -13.50 12.03 -11.91
C PHE A 186 -13.58 10.64 -11.30
N LEU A 187 -14.37 10.44 -10.23
CA LEU A 187 -14.63 9.09 -9.72
C LEU A 187 -15.33 8.22 -10.79
N GLN A 188 -16.29 8.76 -11.54
CA GLN A 188 -16.95 8.03 -12.62
C GLN A 188 -15.98 7.68 -13.76
N SER A 189 -15.03 8.56 -14.11
CA SER A 189 -14.03 8.25 -15.12
C SER A 189 -13.14 7.09 -14.70
N ILE A 190 -12.71 7.03 -13.44
CA ILE A 190 -11.92 5.90 -12.92
C ILE A 190 -12.75 4.61 -12.94
N ILE A 191 -14.02 4.65 -12.52
CA ILE A 191 -14.92 3.48 -12.56
C ILE A 191 -15.11 2.99 -13.99
N TRP A 192 -15.22 3.89 -14.97
CA TRP A 192 -15.32 3.55 -16.39
C TRP A 192 -14.04 2.86 -16.91
N ILE A 193 -12.86 3.36 -16.55
CA ILE A 193 -11.58 2.73 -16.93
C ILE A 193 -11.50 1.30 -16.39
N LEU A 194 -11.93 1.09 -15.14
CA LEU A 194 -11.93 -0.25 -14.53
C LEU A 194 -12.81 -1.25 -15.26
N LYS A 195 -13.89 -0.78 -15.90
CA LYS A 195 -14.84 -1.62 -16.66
C LYS A 195 -14.44 -1.86 -18.12
N THR A 196 -13.28 -1.36 -18.56
CA THR A 196 -12.84 -1.53 -19.96
C THR A 196 -12.29 -2.95 -20.18
N GLU A 197 -12.66 -3.59 -21.29
CA GLU A 197 -12.29 -4.97 -21.64
C GLU A 197 -11.25 -5.05 -22.79
N SER A 198 -10.21 -4.20 -22.77
CA SER A 198 -9.17 -4.19 -23.81
C SER A 198 -8.08 -5.25 -23.58
N GLU A 199 -7.46 -5.80 -24.63
CA GLU A 199 -6.36 -6.78 -24.54
C GLU A 199 -5.15 -6.28 -23.73
N ASN A 200 -4.90 -4.97 -23.71
CA ASN A 200 -3.83 -4.33 -22.91
C ASN A 200 -4.32 -3.80 -21.53
N SER A 201 -5.51 -4.22 -21.08
CA SER A 201 -6.21 -3.58 -19.96
C SER A 201 -5.62 -3.84 -18.57
N GLN A 202 -4.75 -4.83 -18.37
CA GLN A 202 -4.30 -5.19 -17.00
C GLN A 202 -3.44 -4.10 -16.35
N THR A 203 -2.51 -3.50 -17.10
CA THR A 203 -1.67 -2.39 -16.59
C THR A 203 -2.51 -1.15 -16.34
N LEU A 204 -3.41 -0.83 -17.28
CA LEU A 204 -4.34 0.29 -17.16
C LEU A 204 -5.26 0.14 -15.92
N LYS A 205 -5.88 -1.03 -15.72
CA LYS A 205 -6.69 -1.34 -14.54
C LYS A 205 -5.87 -1.24 -13.25
N THR A 206 -4.62 -1.72 -13.27
CA THR A 206 -3.70 -1.57 -12.13
C THR A 206 -3.50 -0.10 -11.75
N GLN A 207 -3.19 0.77 -12.73
CA GLN A 207 -3.05 2.20 -12.48
C GLN A 207 -4.36 2.84 -12.00
N ALA A 208 -5.48 2.44 -12.59
CA ALA A 208 -6.79 2.95 -12.20
C ALA A 208 -7.17 2.59 -10.75
N VAL A 209 -6.86 1.37 -10.29
CA VAL A 209 -7.09 0.97 -8.89
C VAL A 209 -6.18 1.75 -7.93
N ILE A 210 -4.92 1.99 -8.30
CA ILE A 210 -4.00 2.79 -7.48
C ILE A 210 -4.55 4.21 -7.30
N VAL A 211 -5.00 4.83 -8.39
CA VAL A 211 -5.65 6.14 -8.33
C VAL A 211 -6.95 6.07 -7.54
N LEU A 212 -7.80 5.06 -7.74
CA LEU A 212 -9.05 4.87 -6.97
C LEU A 212 -8.78 4.82 -5.47
N LYS A 213 -7.75 4.08 -5.04
CA LYS A 213 -7.32 4.03 -3.65
C LYS A 213 -7.00 5.44 -3.13
N MET A 214 -6.22 6.21 -3.88
CA MET A 214 -5.89 7.60 -3.52
C MET A 214 -7.15 8.47 -3.40
N ILE A 215 -8.15 8.30 -4.28
CA ILE A 215 -9.44 9.00 -4.15
C ILE A 215 -10.11 8.62 -2.83
N THR A 216 -10.20 7.32 -2.53
CA THR A 216 -10.92 6.85 -1.36
C THR A 216 -10.30 7.30 -0.04
N GLU A 217 -8.98 7.44 0.05
CA GLU A 217 -8.28 7.91 1.25
C GLU A 217 -8.64 9.36 1.65
N ILE A 218 -9.15 10.17 0.71
CA ILE A 218 -9.51 11.58 0.93
C ILE A 218 -10.98 11.90 0.66
N ALA A 219 -11.75 10.90 0.21
CA ALA A 219 -13.14 11.07 -0.17
C ALA A 219 -14.04 11.38 1.04
N SER A 220 -15.15 12.08 0.79
CA SER A 220 -16.19 12.30 1.79
C SER A 220 -17.13 11.10 1.87
N SER A 221 -17.82 10.94 3.00
CA SER A 221 -18.87 9.91 3.17
C SER A 221 -19.95 9.99 2.09
N SER A 222 -20.27 11.20 1.61
CA SER A 222 -21.25 11.43 0.55
C SER A 222 -20.87 10.78 -0.80
N LEU A 223 -19.57 10.70 -1.13
CA LEU A 223 -19.10 9.99 -2.31
C LEU A 223 -19.28 8.47 -2.15
N PHE A 224 -19.00 7.95 -0.95
CA PHE A 224 -19.15 6.52 -0.65
C PHE A 224 -20.60 6.04 -0.79
N GLU A 225 -21.58 6.88 -0.45
CA GLU A 225 -23.00 6.57 -0.60
C GLU A 225 -23.42 6.35 -2.06
N ARG A 226 -22.72 6.98 -3.01
CA ARG A 226 -23.01 6.91 -4.46
C ARG A 226 -22.37 5.70 -5.14
N LEU A 227 -21.49 4.96 -4.46
CA LEU A 227 -20.85 3.77 -5.02
C LEU A 227 -21.89 2.67 -5.29
N LYS A 228 -21.84 2.09 -6.49
CA LYS A 228 -22.77 1.05 -6.94
C LYS A 228 -22.17 -0.34 -6.84
N LEU A 229 -23.03 -1.35 -6.81
CA LEU A 229 -22.64 -2.77 -6.75
C LEU A 229 -21.64 -3.16 -7.85
N ASP A 230 -21.83 -2.65 -9.07
CA ASP A 230 -20.98 -3.00 -10.21
C ASP A 230 -19.51 -2.66 -9.99
N LEU A 231 -19.21 -1.58 -9.27
CA LEU A 231 -17.83 -1.25 -8.92
C LEU A 231 -17.22 -2.36 -8.04
N PHE A 232 -17.97 -2.80 -7.03
CA PHE A 232 -17.49 -3.84 -6.12
C PHE A 232 -17.33 -5.18 -6.84
N LYS A 233 -18.21 -5.51 -7.78
CA LYS A 233 -18.06 -6.69 -8.66
C LYS A 233 -16.77 -6.60 -9.49
N GLU A 234 -16.49 -5.45 -10.10
CA GLU A 234 -15.27 -5.24 -10.88
C GLU A 234 -14.02 -5.36 -10.01
N LEU A 235 -14.01 -4.74 -8.82
CA LEU A 235 -12.88 -4.85 -7.87
C LEU A 235 -12.63 -6.29 -7.43
N VAL A 236 -13.67 -7.07 -7.18
CA VAL A 236 -13.56 -8.50 -6.85
C VAL A 236 -13.06 -9.31 -8.06
N SER A 237 -13.45 -8.96 -9.29
CA SER A 237 -12.90 -9.58 -10.50
C SER A 237 -11.40 -9.31 -10.65
N ILE A 238 -10.97 -8.06 -10.42
CA ILE A 238 -9.56 -7.69 -10.45
C ILE A 238 -8.74 -8.50 -9.44
N LEU A 239 -9.25 -8.72 -8.22
CA LEU A 239 -8.59 -9.57 -7.21
C LEU A 239 -8.40 -11.02 -7.68
N ARG A 240 -9.29 -11.52 -8.55
CA ARG A 240 -9.25 -12.87 -9.11
C ARG A 240 -8.24 -12.98 -10.25
N GLU A 241 -8.21 -11.99 -11.13
CA GLU A 241 -7.45 -12.02 -12.37
C GLU A 241 -6.01 -11.53 -12.20
N THR A 242 -5.77 -10.57 -11.30
CA THR A 242 -4.49 -9.87 -11.28
C THR A 242 -3.37 -10.63 -10.57
N THR A 243 -2.19 -10.56 -11.14
CA THR A 243 -0.93 -11.02 -10.52
C THR A 243 -0.19 -9.91 -9.78
N SER A 244 -0.54 -8.64 -10.04
CA SER A 244 0.11 -7.46 -9.45
C SER A 244 -0.18 -7.35 -7.95
N GLN A 245 0.87 -7.36 -7.13
CA GLN A 245 0.74 -7.15 -5.68
C GLN A 245 0.24 -5.74 -5.34
N GLN A 246 0.66 -4.74 -6.12
CA GLN A 246 0.25 -3.37 -5.91
C GLN A 246 -1.25 -3.19 -6.22
N ALA A 247 -1.75 -3.83 -7.28
CA ALA A 247 -3.17 -3.86 -7.59
C ALA A 247 -3.96 -4.50 -6.45
N ILE A 248 -3.55 -5.68 -5.98
CA ILE A 248 -4.23 -6.38 -4.87
C ILE A 248 -4.28 -5.54 -3.61
N LYS A 249 -3.13 -5.02 -3.15
CA LYS A 249 -3.08 -4.17 -1.95
C LYS A 249 -3.98 -2.95 -2.11
N SER A 250 -3.98 -2.33 -3.28
CA SER A 250 -4.80 -1.14 -3.56
C SER A 250 -6.30 -1.46 -3.59
N VAL A 251 -6.72 -2.59 -4.19
CA VAL A 251 -8.12 -3.03 -4.11
C VAL A 251 -8.52 -3.30 -2.67
N LEU A 252 -7.73 -4.07 -1.92
CA LEU A 252 -8.04 -4.41 -0.53
C LEU A 252 -8.16 -3.15 0.34
N GLN A 253 -7.24 -2.20 0.21
CA GLN A 253 -7.29 -0.93 0.93
C GLN A 253 -8.52 -0.10 0.55
N THR A 254 -8.84 -0.02 -0.74
CA THR A 254 -10.07 0.66 -1.23
C THR A 254 -11.32 0.04 -0.60
N LEU A 255 -11.42 -1.30 -0.58
CA LEU A 255 -12.56 -2.02 0.00
C LEU A 255 -12.64 -1.80 1.52
N ILE A 256 -11.50 -1.83 2.23
CA ILE A 256 -11.44 -1.57 3.68
C ILE A 256 -11.89 -0.15 4.01
N GLU A 257 -11.52 0.84 3.19
CA GLU A 257 -11.86 2.25 3.42
C GLU A 257 -13.37 2.51 3.28
N VAL A 258 -14.02 1.87 2.31
CA VAL A 258 -15.45 2.11 2.03
C VAL A 258 -16.40 1.17 2.78
N CYS A 259 -15.91 0.08 3.37
CA CYS A 259 -16.68 -0.94 4.11
C CYS A 259 -17.30 -0.49 5.47
N PRO A 260 -16.77 0.51 6.21
CA PRO A 260 -17.41 1.02 7.42
C PRO A 260 -18.85 1.48 7.18
N LEU A 261 -19.15 2.02 6.00
CA LEU A 261 -20.51 2.36 5.58
C LEU A 261 -21.32 1.07 5.31
N GLY A 262 -22.32 0.79 6.14
CA GLY A 262 -23.09 -0.47 6.11
C GLY A 262 -23.70 -0.81 4.74
N ARG A 263 -24.16 0.19 3.98
CA ARG A 263 -24.66 0.00 2.60
C ARG A 263 -23.59 -0.53 1.65
N ASN A 264 -22.35 -0.05 1.77
CA ASN A 264 -21.25 -0.53 0.95
C ASN A 264 -20.79 -1.91 1.41
N ARG A 265 -20.75 -2.17 2.72
CA ARG A 265 -20.50 -3.51 3.25
C ARG A 265 -21.40 -4.57 2.62
N MET A 266 -22.71 -4.32 2.58
CA MET A 266 -23.67 -5.26 1.95
C MET A 266 -23.35 -5.48 0.48
N LYS A 267 -23.07 -4.42 -0.29
CA LYS A 267 -22.69 -4.53 -1.71
C LYS A 267 -21.37 -5.29 -1.92
N ILE A 268 -20.39 -5.12 -1.03
CA ILE A 268 -19.10 -5.85 -1.10
C ILE A 268 -19.33 -7.35 -0.85
N VAL A 269 -20.19 -7.69 0.12
CA VAL A 269 -20.60 -9.08 0.36
C VAL A 269 -21.37 -9.64 -0.84
N GLU A 270 -22.33 -8.90 -1.39
CA GLU A 270 -23.10 -9.27 -2.58
C GLU A 270 -22.21 -9.47 -3.82
N ALA A 271 -21.14 -8.68 -3.95
CA ALA A 271 -20.13 -8.83 -5.02
C ALA A 271 -19.28 -10.12 -4.89
N GLY A 272 -19.46 -10.92 -3.85
CA GLY A 272 -18.75 -12.19 -3.66
C GLY A 272 -17.35 -12.04 -3.06
N ALA A 273 -17.06 -10.91 -2.41
CA ALA A 273 -15.73 -10.63 -1.87
C ALA A 273 -15.28 -11.69 -0.84
N ILE A 274 -16.18 -12.20 0.01
CA ILE A 274 -15.80 -13.19 1.02
C ILE A 274 -15.24 -14.47 0.40
N PHE A 275 -15.93 -15.02 -0.60
CA PHE A 275 -15.46 -16.21 -1.32
C PHE A 275 -14.09 -15.95 -1.96
N GLN A 276 -13.96 -14.83 -2.67
CA GLN A 276 -12.70 -14.47 -3.33
C GLN A 276 -11.54 -14.35 -2.33
N LEU A 277 -11.75 -13.70 -1.19
CA LEU A 277 -10.73 -13.52 -0.16
C LEU A 277 -10.28 -14.85 0.46
N ILE A 278 -11.20 -15.79 0.66
CA ILE A 278 -10.88 -17.13 1.18
C ILE A 278 -10.07 -17.91 0.15
N GLU A 279 -10.50 -17.93 -1.12
CA GLU A 279 -9.78 -18.61 -2.21
C GLU A 279 -8.36 -18.04 -2.41
N MET A 280 -8.20 -16.71 -2.32
CA MET A 280 -6.88 -16.08 -2.35
C MET A 280 -5.96 -16.60 -1.23
N GLU A 281 -6.47 -16.74 -0.01
CA GLU A 281 -5.69 -17.25 1.13
C GLU A 281 -5.38 -18.75 1.06
N LEU A 282 -6.25 -19.53 0.42
CA LEU A 282 -6.06 -20.96 0.20
C LEU A 282 -5.11 -21.26 -0.97
N SER A 283 -5.14 -20.45 -2.02
CA SER A 283 -4.41 -20.69 -3.28
C SER A 283 -2.88 -20.61 -3.17
N GLY A 284 -2.29 -20.25 -2.03
CA GLY A 284 -0.90 -20.60 -1.67
C GLY A 284 0.26 -19.91 -2.43
N HIS A 285 0.02 -19.35 -3.61
CA HIS A 285 1.02 -18.69 -4.45
C HIS A 285 1.07 -17.19 -4.10
N ARG A 286 2.16 -16.70 -3.49
CA ARG A 286 2.70 -15.32 -3.56
C ARG A 286 3.80 -15.10 -2.48
N PRO A 287 4.94 -14.46 -2.82
CA PRO A 287 6.11 -14.32 -1.92
C PRO A 287 6.00 -13.23 -0.83
N GLU A 288 5.03 -12.30 -0.90
CA GLU A 288 4.79 -11.26 0.14
C GLU A 288 3.49 -11.50 0.96
N LYS A 289 3.39 -12.65 1.65
CA LYS A 289 2.12 -13.06 2.30
C LYS A 289 1.68 -12.15 3.46
N LYS A 290 2.60 -11.68 4.30
CA LYS A 290 2.22 -11.09 5.61
C LYS A 290 1.30 -9.87 5.49
N SER A 291 1.72 -8.83 4.77
CA SER A 291 0.95 -7.58 4.65
C SER A 291 -0.37 -7.78 3.92
N THR A 292 -0.38 -8.58 2.85
CA THR A 292 -1.61 -8.88 2.10
C THR A 292 -2.59 -9.69 2.95
N THR A 293 -2.12 -10.70 3.69
CA THR A 293 -2.96 -11.48 4.61
C THR A 293 -3.54 -10.60 5.73
N GLU A 294 -2.76 -9.67 6.28
CA GLU A 294 -3.29 -8.71 7.27
C GLU A 294 -4.44 -7.87 6.72
N LEU A 295 -4.33 -7.37 5.48
CA LEU A 295 -5.40 -6.64 4.80
C LEU A 295 -6.63 -7.54 4.54
N ILE A 296 -6.42 -8.77 4.07
CA ILE A 296 -7.51 -9.73 3.85
C ILE A 296 -8.28 -9.98 5.15
N PHE A 297 -7.58 -10.22 6.26
CA PHE A 297 -8.21 -10.46 7.56
C PHE A 297 -8.88 -9.20 8.12
N CYS A 298 -8.32 -8.02 7.87
CA CYS A 298 -8.97 -6.75 8.20
C CYS A 298 -10.32 -6.61 7.49
N LEU A 299 -10.35 -6.85 6.18
CA LEU A 299 -11.57 -6.78 5.39
C LEU A 299 -12.58 -7.87 5.79
N LEU A 300 -12.15 -9.12 5.92
CA LEU A 300 -13.03 -10.23 6.35
C LEU A 300 -13.68 -9.95 7.71
N ALA A 301 -12.95 -9.39 8.66
CA ALA A 301 -13.49 -9.02 9.96
C ALA A 301 -14.60 -7.96 9.85
N GLN A 302 -14.41 -6.93 9.00
CA GLN A 302 -15.44 -5.92 8.75
C GLN A 302 -16.66 -6.53 8.03
N LEU A 303 -16.46 -7.38 7.02
CA LEU A 303 -17.55 -8.02 6.28
C LEU A 303 -18.35 -8.98 7.18
N CYS A 304 -17.70 -9.74 8.07
CA CYS A 304 -18.35 -10.63 9.03
C CYS A 304 -19.13 -9.88 10.13
N SER A 305 -18.99 -8.56 10.22
CA SER A 305 -19.79 -7.75 11.14
C SER A 305 -21.27 -7.65 10.71
N CYS A 306 -21.64 -8.09 9.50
CA CYS A 306 -23.04 -8.24 9.07
C CYS A 306 -23.44 -9.73 8.92
N ALA A 307 -24.74 -10.02 8.95
CA ALA A 307 -25.26 -11.39 8.92
C ALA A 307 -24.92 -12.11 7.61
N ASP A 308 -25.11 -11.46 6.46
CA ASP A 308 -24.82 -12.03 5.13
C ASP A 308 -23.34 -12.35 4.97
N GLY A 309 -22.46 -11.52 5.52
CA GLY A 309 -21.03 -11.77 5.52
C GLY A 309 -20.66 -13.04 6.28
N ARG A 310 -21.23 -13.25 7.48
CA ARG A 310 -21.02 -14.49 8.24
C ARG A 310 -21.59 -15.70 7.49
N ALA A 311 -22.79 -15.56 6.94
CA ALA A 311 -23.43 -16.63 6.19
C ALA A 311 -22.59 -17.07 4.98
N GLN A 312 -22.01 -16.13 4.23
CA GLN A 312 -21.11 -16.48 3.12
C GLN A 312 -19.80 -17.14 3.58
N LEU A 313 -19.20 -16.66 4.68
CA LEU A 313 -17.98 -17.27 5.21
C LEU A 313 -18.21 -18.72 5.63
N ILE A 314 -19.33 -18.99 6.31
CA ILE A 314 -19.73 -20.34 6.72
C ILE A 314 -20.10 -21.21 5.52
N LYS A 315 -20.78 -20.64 4.51
CA LYS A 315 -21.14 -21.36 3.29
C LYS A 315 -19.92 -21.81 2.48
N HIS A 316 -18.79 -21.13 2.63
CA HIS A 316 -17.54 -21.52 1.99
C HIS A 316 -16.90 -22.72 2.71
N GLY A 317 -16.74 -23.86 2.02
CA GLY A 317 -16.24 -25.10 2.65
C GLY A 317 -14.84 -25.00 3.31
N GLY A 318 -14.02 -24.02 2.88
CA GLY A 318 -12.74 -23.69 3.52
C GLY A 318 -12.75 -22.53 4.51
N GLY A 319 -13.88 -21.88 4.79
CA GLY A 319 -13.92 -20.58 5.49
C GLY A 319 -13.42 -20.63 6.93
N ILE A 320 -14.04 -21.44 7.78
CA ILE A 320 -13.65 -21.60 9.19
C ILE A 320 -12.24 -22.21 9.30
N ALA A 321 -11.94 -23.19 8.44
CA ALA A 321 -10.63 -23.82 8.39
C ALA A 321 -9.52 -22.81 8.06
N MET A 322 -9.72 -21.95 7.06
CA MET A 322 -8.76 -20.92 6.64
C MET A 322 -8.49 -19.93 7.77
N VAL A 323 -9.55 -19.36 8.39
CA VAL A 323 -9.42 -18.42 9.52
C VAL A 323 -8.63 -19.05 10.67
N SER A 324 -8.98 -20.29 11.02
CA SER A 324 -8.32 -21.03 12.11
C SER A 324 -6.88 -21.39 11.78
N LYS A 325 -6.57 -21.71 10.52
CA LYS A 325 -5.21 -22.06 10.07
C LYS A 325 -4.24 -20.89 10.19
N ARG A 326 -4.71 -19.65 10.03
CA ARG A 326 -3.88 -18.43 10.05
C ARG A 326 -3.66 -17.84 11.44
N LEU A 327 -4.54 -18.12 12.39
CA LEU A 327 -4.41 -17.74 13.78
C LEU A 327 -3.08 -18.25 14.39
N LEU A 328 -2.35 -17.38 15.08
CA LEU A 328 -1.01 -17.56 15.67
C LEU A 328 0.08 -17.93 14.66
N ARG A 329 -0.09 -17.64 13.36
CA ARG A 329 0.88 -18.01 12.30
C ARG A 329 1.34 -16.87 11.41
N VAL A 330 0.72 -15.69 11.49
CA VAL A 330 0.99 -14.59 10.55
C VAL A 330 1.45 -13.34 11.29
N SER A 331 0.59 -12.77 12.12
CA SER A 331 0.89 -11.58 12.92
C SER A 331 -0.15 -11.36 14.02
N THR A 332 0.20 -10.56 15.02
CA THR A 332 -0.72 -10.15 16.09
C THR A 332 -1.98 -9.48 15.55
N ALA A 333 -1.85 -8.63 14.53
CA ALA A 333 -2.98 -8.00 13.86
C ALA A 333 -3.91 -9.03 13.20
N THR A 334 -3.33 -10.07 12.57
CA THR A 334 -4.11 -11.17 11.98
C THR A 334 -4.79 -12.00 13.06
N ASP A 335 -4.14 -12.22 14.19
CA ASP A 335 -4.67 -13.00 15.32
C ASP A 335 -5.90 -12.32 15.93
N ASP A 336 -5.83 -11.00 16.13
CA ASP A 336 -6.95 -10.19 16.58
C ASP A 336 -8.18 -10.30 15.68
N LYS A 337 -7.95 -10.17 14.37
CA LYS A 337 -9.00 -10.21 13.36
C LYS A 337 -9.57 -11.63 13.22
N SER A 338 -8.71 -12.65 13.25
CA SER A 338 -9.12 -14.07 13.25
C SER A 338 -10.01 -14.37 14.46
N MET A 339 -9.56 -14.00 15.67
CA MET A 339 -10.35 -14.19 16.89
C MET A 339 -11.63 -13.37 16.90
N HIS A 340 -11.64 -12.20 16.24
CA HIS A 340 -12.86 -11.42 16.04
C HIS A 340 -13.86 -12.12 15.14
N ILE A 341 -13.43 -12.65 13.99
CA ILE A 341 -14.28 -13.41 13.07
C ILE A 341 -14.86 -14.64 13.78
N LEU A 342 -14.02 -15.44 14.45
CA LEU A 342 -14.46 -16.62 15.19
C LEU A 342 -15.44 -16.27 16.32
N ALA A 343 -15.23 -15.15 17.03
CA ALA A 343 -16.17 -14.68 18.05
C ALA A 343 -17.52 -14.26 17.46
N LEU A 344 -17.53 -13.58 16.31
CA LEU A 344 -18.76 -13.17 15.64
C LEU A 344 -19.56 -14.38 15.16
N ILE A 345 -18.90 -15.38 14.56
CA ILE A 345 -19.54 -16.64 14.15
C ILE A 345 -20.10 -17.37 15.37
N SER A 346 -19.27 -17.54 16.41
CA SER A 346 -19.67 -18.25 17.64
C SER A 346 -20.84 -17.56 18.34
N ARG A 347 -20.93 -16.23 18.28
CA ARG A 347 -22.00 -15.48 18.97
C ARG A 347 -23.29 -15.41 18.16
N PHE A 348 -23.20 -15.23 16.85
CA PHE A 348 -24.35 -14.84 16.02
C PHE A 348 -24.73 -15.85 14.94
N SER A 349 -23.97 -16.94 14.78
CA SER A 349 -24.15 -17.93 13.71
C SER A 349 -23.85 -19.36 14.17
N ALA A 350 -23.89 -19.62 15.48
CA ALA A 350 -23.56 -20.92 16.06
C ALA A 350 -24.72 -21.92 15.99
N THR A 351 -24.97 -22.46 14.79
CA THR A 351 -25.80 -23.68 14.66
C THR A 351 -25.00 -24.91 15.06
N ARG A 352 -25.67 -26.05 15.29
CA ARG A 352 -24.99 -27.30 15.65
C ARG A 352 -23.98 -27.70 14.58
N GLU A 353 -24.33 -27.56 13.31
CA GLU A 353 -23.49 -27.89 12.16
C GLU A 353 -22.22 -27.04 12.16
N VAL A 354 -22.35 -25.72 12.36
CA VAL A 354 -21.22 -24.78 12.43
C VAL A 354 -20.29 -25.12 13.60
N LEU A 355 -20.84 -25.43 14.77
CA LEU A 355 -20.05 -25.79 15.95
C LEU A 355 -19.31 -27.13 15.78
N MET A 356 -19.91 -28.08 15.05
CA MET A 356 -19.27 -29.34 14.70
C MET A 356 -18.19 -29.15 13.62
N GLU A 357 -18.41 -28.26 12.65
CA GLU A 357 -17.39 -27.89 11.66
C GLU A 357 -16.19 -27.23 12.35
N MET A 358 -16.42 -26.28 13.27
CA MET A 358 -15.35 -25.66 14.07
C MET A 358 -14.51 -26.70 14.81
N LEU A 359 -15.12 -27.78 15.29
CA LEU A 359 -14.40 -28.92 15.88
C LEU A 359 -13.60 -29.66 14.81
N SER A 360 -14.22 -30.07 13.70
CA SER A 360 -13.61 -30.92 12.69
C SER A 360 -12.41 -30.27 12.00
N VAL A 361 -12.47 -28.95 11.77
CA VAL A 361 -11.38 -28.19 11.13
C VAL A 361 -10.30 -27.72 12.11
N GLY A 362 -10.43 -28.08 13.40
CA GLY A 362 -9.45 -27.75 14.44
C GLY A 362 -9.50 -26.31 14.94
N ALA A 363 -10.58 -25.57 14.68
CA ALA A 363 -10.76 -24.20 15.18
C ALA A 363 -10.76 -24.16 16.71
N VAL A 364 -11.45 -25.10 17.36
CA VAL A 364 -11.53 -25.19 18.84
C VAL A 364 -10.15 -25.45 19.43
N SER A 365 -9.36 -26.37 18.86
CA SER A 365 -7.97 -26.61 19.27
C SER A 365 -7.13 -25.34 19.17
N LYS A 366 -7.31 -24.56 18.09
CA LYS A 366 -6.55 -23.33 17.90
C LYS A 366 -6.94 -22.23 18.88
N ILE A 367 -8.23 -22.12 19.22
CA ILE A 367 -8.72 -21.21 20.27
C ILE A 367 -8.14 -21.59 21.64
N CYS A 368 -8.04 -22.89 21.94
CA CYS A 368 -7.37 -23.39 23.13
C CYS A 368 -5.87 -23.00 23.16
N MET A 369 -5.16 -23.10 22.03
CA MET A 369 -3.75 -22.68 21.92
C MET A 369 -3.58 -21.17 22.17
N VAL A 370 -4.52 -20.31 21.76
CA VAL A 370 -4.46 -18.86 22.06
C VAL A 370 -4.40 -18.59 23.55
N ILE A 371 -5.04 -19.41 24.39
CA ILE A 371 -5.02 -19.23 25.84
C ILE A 371 -3.63 -19.53 26.44
N GLN A 372 -2.84 -20.38 25.79
CA GLN A 372 -1.49 -20.78 26.22
C GLN A 372 -0.40 -19.95 25.54
N ALA A 373 -0.70 -19.33 24.41
CA ALA A 373 0.24 -18.51 23.67
C ALA A 373 0.59 -17.24 24.44
N ASP A 374 1.87 -16.84 24.35
CA ASP A 374 2.34 -15.53 24.78
C ASP A 374 1.78 -14.45 23.86
N CYS A 375 0.56 -14.01 24.17
CA CYS A 375 -0.19 -13.02 23.41
C CYS A 375 -1.00 -12.13 24.35
N ALA A 376 -1.55 -11.05 23.82
CA ALA A 376 -2.23 -10.05 24.64
C ALA A 376 -3.41 -10.63 25.46
N ASP A 377 -3.51 -10.22 26.73
CA ASP A 377 -4.51 -10.72 27.69
C ASP A 377 -5.95 -10.65 27.20
N TYR A 378 -6.31 -9.59 26.45
CA TYR A 378 -7.67 -9.45 25.92
C TYR A 378 -8.00 -10.54 24.90
N LEU A 379 -7.00 -11.02 24.14
CA LEU A 379 -7.16 -12.07 23.16
C LEU A 379 -7.42 -13.42 23.84
N GLN A 380 -6.66 -13.72 24.90
CA GLN A 380 -6.90 -14.89 25.74
C GLN A 380 -8.27 -14.84 26.44
N LYS A 381 -8.68 -13.66 26.95
CA LYS A 381 -10.03 -13.45 27.53
C LYS A 381 -11.13 -13.72 26.50
N LYS A 382 -10.94 -13.25 25.26
CA LYS A 382 -11.87 -13.50 24.15
C LYS A 382 -11.95 -14.99 23.78
N ALA A 383 -10.81 -15.68 23.73
CA ALA A 383 -10.75 -17.12 23.51
C ALA A 383 -11.52 -17.90 24.59
N ARG A 384 -11.28 -17.58 25.87
CA ARG A 384 -12.04 -18.15 27.00
C ARG A 384 -13.54 -17.89 26.87
N GLY A 385 -13.92 -16.69 26.44
CA GLY A 385 -15.33 -16.34 26.20
C GLY A 385 -16.00 -17.21 25.14
N ILE A 386 -15.31 -17.48 24.02
CA ILE A 386 -15.84 -18.36 22.96
C ILE A 386 -16.02 -19.79 23.48
N LEU A 387 -15.00 -20.35 24.15
CA LEU A 387 -15.06 -21.72 24.69
C LEU A 387 -16.18 -21.90 25.72
N ARG A 388 -16.40 -20.89 26.59
CA ARG A 388 -17.48 -20.92 27.57
C ARG A 388 -18.86 -20.88 26.93
N LEU A 389 -19.03 -20.16 25.83
CA LEU A 389 -20.31 -20.00 25.16
C LEU A 389 -20.88 -21.34 24.65
N HIS A 390 -19.99 -22.26 24.24
CA HIS A 390 -20.37 -23.53 23.60
C HIS A 390 -19.78 -24.76 24.30
N SER A 391 -19.48 -24.64 25.59
CA SER A 391 -18.90 -25.73 26.40
C SER A 391 -19.73 -27.01 26.31
N ASN A 392 -21.06 -26.92 26.36
CA ASN A 392 -21.95 -28.08 26.27
C ASN A 392 -21.78 -28.90 24.99
N VAL A 393 -21.35 -28.27 23.89
CA VAL A 393 -21.11 -28.94 22.61
C VAL A 393 -19.68 -29.48 22.53
N TRP A 394 -18.71 -28.79 23.14
CA TRP A 394 -17.29 -29.10 22.98
C TRP A 394 -16.66 -29.89 24.13
N ASN A 395 -17.29 -29.97 25.31
CA ASN A 395 -16.72 -30.52 26.55
C ASN A 395 -16.18 -31.96 26.43
N ASN A 396 -16.77 -32.78 25.56
CA ASN A 396 -16.34 -34.17 25.33
C ASN A 396 -15.46 -34.32 24.08
N SER A 397 -14.98 -33.22 23.51
CA SER A 397 -14.15 -33.26 22.32
C SER A 397 -12.72 -33.69 22.66
N PRO A 398 -12.11 -34.58 21.85
CA PRO A 398 -10.68 -34.88 21.93
C PRO A 398 -9.80 -33.63 21.88
N CYS A 399 -10.26 -32.56 21.19
CA CYS A 399 -9.56 -31.27 21.12
C CYS A 399 -9.38 -30.62 22.50
N ILE A 400 -10.38 -30.72 23.37
CA ILE A 400 -10.32 -30.18 24.74
C ILE A 400 -9.51 -31.11 25.64
N GLN A 401 -9.59 -32.43 25.43
CA GLN A 401 -8.75 -33.38 26.17
C GLN A 401 -7.26 -33.17 25.88
N VAL A 402 -6.87 -32.98 24.61
CA VAL A 402 -5.49 -32.62 24.23
C VAL A 402 -5.08 -31.27 24.84
N TYR A 403 -5.99 -30.29 24.91
CA TYR A 403 -5.75 -29.03 25.63
C TYR A 403 -5.52 -29.23 27.14
N LEU A 404 -6.32 -30.06 27.80
CA LEU A 404 -6.15 -30.37 29.23
C LEU A 404 -4.82 -31.09 29.48
N LEU A 405 -4.43 -32.00 28.59
CA LEU A 405 -3.18 -32.75 28.66
C LEU A 405 -1.94 -31.86 28.42
N THR A 406 -2.04 -30.80 27.63
CA THR A 406 -0.93 -29.86 27.38
C THR A 406 -0.81 -28.76 28.44
N ARG A 407 -1.84 -28.54 29.27
CA ARG A 407 -1.83 -27.56 30.38
C ARG A 407 -1.02 -28.05 31.59
N TYR A 408 -0.85 -29.35 31.74
CA TYR A 408 -0.06 -29.98 32.80
C TYR A 408 0.98 -30.93 32.15
N PRO A 409 2.15 -30.42 31.73
CA PRO A 409 3.25 -31.30 31.37
C PRO A 409 3.60 -32.16 32.60
N ARG A 410 3.75 -33.47 32.39
CA ARG A 410 4.22 -34.40 33.43
C ARG A 410 5.63 -34.06 33.89
#